data_AF-X0XBD7-F1
#
_entry.id   AF-X0XBD7-F1
#
_cell.length_a   1.000
_cell.length_b   1.000
_cell.length_c   1.000
_cell.angle_alpha   90.00
_cell.angle_beta   90.00
_cell.angle_gamma   90.00
#
_symmetry.space_group_name_H-M   'P 1'
#
loop_
_entity.id
_entity.type
_entity.pdbx_description
1 polymer ?
#
loop_
_entity_poly.entity_id
_entity_poly.type
_entity_poly.pdbx_seq_one_letter_code
_entity_poly.pdbx_strand_id
1 'polypeptide(L)'
;YLKAHYPVQFMAALLTQDMGNQDKTIKNIAECKGMEIEILPPDVNESQADFSVVGGKIRFGLAAVKNVGLKAVESVIEERLKNGPFHDLANFCKRVEGAKVNRRVLEGLILCGAFDFTGTYRSRLFAALDDVLRFCGANHDPNQLNMFGSLSFNAGENGGLLELPDIDEWDEKDRLRKEKEALGFYITGHPLDRFGKEIKQFTTCSVDDLSGQKDKSTVKIAGIVEELKMKRTKRGDRMAILNIKGEFRP
;
A
#
# COMPACT_ATOMS: atom_id res chain seq x y z
N TYR A 1 -19.92 3.21 23.74
CA TYR A 1 -21.03 3.86 23.01
C TYR A 1 -20.70 4.03 21.53
N LEU A 2 -19.77 4.91 21.13
CA LEU A 2 -19.48 5.17 19.70
C LEU A 2 -19.10 3.93 18.89
N LYS A 3 -18.23 3.06 19.42
CA LYS A 3 -17.87 1.79 18.78
C LYS A 3 -19.07 0.85 18.51
N ALA A 4 -20.13 0.94 19.31
CA ALA A 4 -21.31 0.10 19.15
C ALA A 4 -22.33 0.67 18.15
N HIS A 5 -22.45 2.00 18.07
CA HIS A 5 -23.48 2.68 17.25
C HIS A 5 -22.94 3.28 15.93
N TYR A 6 -21.65 3.62 15.90
CA TYR A 6 -20.94 4.22 14.76
C TYR A 6 -19.58 3.52 14.55
N PRO A 7 -19.56 2.19 14.35
CA PRO A 7 -18.33 1.40 14.34
C PRO A 7 -17.35 1.88 13.26
N VAL A 8 -17.84 2.18 12.05
CA VAL A 8 -16.98 2.58 10.91
C VAL A 8 -16.30 3.92 11.17
N GLN A 9 -17.06 4.93 11.62
CA GLN A 9 -16.53 6.26 11.93
C GLN A 9 -15.59 6.21 13.14
N PHE A 10 -15.93 5.41 14.16
CA PHE A 10 -15.08 5.21 15.33
C PHE A 10 -13.74 4.58 14.95
N MET A 11 -13.76 3.53 14.11
CA MET A 11 -12.54 2.89 13.64
C MET A 11 -11.71 3.79 12.73
N ALA A 12 -12.33 4.58 11.85
CA ALA A 12 -11.61 5.56 11.02
C ALA A 12 -10.91 6.64 11.88
N ALA A 13 -11.57 7.12 12.93
CA ALA A 13 -10.98 8.07 13.88
C ALA A 13 -9.82 7.43 14.67
N LEU A 14 -9.97 6.18 15.10
CA LEU A 14 -8.94 5.44 15.82
C LEU A 14 -7.70 5.19 14.94
N LEU A 15 -7.90 4.81 13.67
CA LEU A 15 -6.83 4.64 12.69
C LEU A 15 -6.09 5.95 12.42
N THR A 16 -6.82 7.06 12.33
CA THR A 16 -6.24 8.40 12.18
C THR A 16 -5.40 8.80 13.40
N GLN A 17 -5.88 8.54 14.61
CA GLN A 17 -5.14 8.85 15.83
C GLN A 17 -3.81 8.08 15.91
N ASP A 18 -3.82 6.81 15.52
CA ASP A 18 -2.65 5.94 15.62
C ASP A 18 -1.78 5.91 14.35
N MET A 19 -2.07 6.74 13.32
CA MET A 19 -1.35 6.72 12.03
C MET A 19 0.18 6.90 12.15
N GLY A 20 0.63 7.62 13.19
CA GLY A 20 2.06 7.81 13.46
C GLY A 20 2.75 6.59 14.10
N ASN A 21 2.00 5.57 14.50
CA ASN A 21 2.49 4.35 15.12
C ASN A 21 2.04 3.12 14.31
N GLN A 22 2.98 2.52 13.57
CA GLN A 22 2.68 1.40 12.67
C GLN A 22 2.13 0.18 13.41
N ASP A 23 2.69 -0.18 14.57
CA ASP A 23 2.25 -1.36 15.32
C ASP A 23 0.79 -1.22 15.79
N LYS A 24 0.42 -0.03 16.27
CA LYS A 24 -0.97 0.26 16.65
C LYS A 24 -1.90 0.30 15.46
N THR A 25 -1.48 0.93 14.36
CA THR A 25 -2.26 0.98 13.11
C THR A 25 -2.54 -0.43 12.62
N ILE A 26 -1.54 -1.31 12.59
CA ILE A 26 -1.70 -2.73 12.19
C ILE A 26 -2.74 -3.43 13.08
N LYS A 27 -2.69 -3.21 14.39
CA LYS A 27 -3.65 -3.80 15.34
C LYS A 27 -5.09 -3.30 15.08
N ASN A 28 -5.26 -2.02 14.86
CA ASN A 28 -6.57 -1.41 14.58
C ASN A 28 -7.14 -1.87 13.23
N ILE A 29 -6.27 -2.11 12.23
CA ILE A 29 -6.66 -2.67 10.93
C ILE A 29 -7.13 -4.11 11.07
N ALA A 30 -6.42 -4.93 11.85
CA ALA A 30 -6.85 -6.30 12.16
C ALA A 30 -8.20 -6.32 12.88
N GLU A 31 -8.45 -5.35 13.77
CA GLU A 31 -9.75 -5.18 14.41
C GLU A 31 -10.85 -4.77 13.43
N CYS A 32 -10.57 -3.87 12.48
CA CYS A 32 -11.53 -3.53 11.41
C CYS A 32 -11.93 -4.77 10.60
N LYS A 33 -10.95 -5.60 10.21
CA LYS A 33 -11.23 -6.88 9.53
C LYS A 33 -12.10 -7.80 10.40
N GLY A 34 -11.82 -7.91 11.70
CA GLY A 34 -12.62 -8.68 12.65
C GLY A 34 -14.03 -8.15 12.87
N MET A 35 -14.28 -6.88 12.58
CA MET A 35 -15.58 -6.21 12.61
C MET A 35 -16.27 -6.19 11.22
N GLU A 36 -15.71 -6.89 10.22
CA GLU A 36 -16.20 -6.90 8.83
C GLU A 36 -16.23 -5.51 8.17
N ILE A 37 -15.38 -4.59 8.64
CA ILE A 37 -15.21 -3.26 8.07
C ILE A 37 -14.14 -3.32 6.98
N GLU A 38 -14.56 -3.11 5.73
CA GLU A 38 -13.67 -3.10 4.59
C GLU A 38 -12.78 -1.84 4.57
N ILE A 39 -11.47 -2.04 4.38
CA ILE A 39 -10.50 -0.96 4.20
C ILE A 39 -10.08 -0.94 2.73
N LEU A 40 -10.43 0.15 2.05
CA LEU A 40 -10.07 0.39 0.66
C LEU A 40 -8.62 0.89 0.56
N PRO A 41 -7.88 0.49 -0.50
CA PRO A 41 -6.52 0.99 -0.74
C PRO A 41 -6.52 2.52 -0.94
N PRO A 42 -5.37 3.17 -0.72
CA PRO A 42 -5.24 4.59 -0.99
C PRO A 42 -5.51 4.89 -2.46
N ASP A 43 -6.00 6.09 -2.74
CA ASP A 43 -6.27 6.59 -4.08
C ASP A 43 -5.98 8.09 -4.12
N VAL A 44 -5.15 8.58 -5.03
CA VAL A 44 -4.81 10.02 -5.10
C VAL A 44 -6.02 10.91 -5.39
N ASN A 45 -7.06 10.39 -6.03
CA ASN A 45 -8.27 11.12 -6.39
C ASN A 45 -9.35 11.08 -5.30
N GLU A 46 -9.38 10.05 -4.45
CA GLU A 46 -10.42 9.89 -3.43
C GLU A 46 -9.92 10.04 -1.99
N SER A 47 -8.70 9.59 -1.70
CA SER A 47 -8.17 9.60 -0.33
C SER A 47 -7.95 11.01 0.19
N GLN A 48 -8.08 11.15 1.51
CA GLN A 48 -7.72 12.34 2.27
C GLN A 48 -6.35 12.13 2.93
N ALA A 49 -5.88 13.14 3.69
CA ALA A 49 -4.67 12.98 4.48
C ALA A 49 -4.83 11.86 5.51
N ASP A 50 -5.94 11.91 6.23
CA ASP A 50 -6.34 10.95 7.25
C ASP A 50 -7.24 9.84 6.69
N PHE A 51 -7.51 8.83 7.52
CA PHE A 51 -8.48 7.78 7.17
C PHE A 51 -9.88 8.39 7.09
N SER A 52 -10.60 8.07 6.01
CA SER A 52 -11.91 8.66 5.74
C SER A 52 -12.96 7.58 5.51
N VAL A 53 -14.22 7.89 5.81
CA VAL A 53 -15.34 6.96 5.61
C VAL A 53 -15.97 7.24 4.24
N VAL A 54 -16.02 6.22 3.40
CA VAL A 54 -16.60 6.29 2.05
C VAL A 54 -17.58 5.13 1.88
N GLY A 55 -18.88 5.44 1.77
CA GLY A 55 -19.90 4.42 1.50
C GLY A 55 -19.97 3.28 2.53
N GLY A 56 -19.69 3.55 3.80
CA GLY A 56 -19.66 2.54 4.87
C GLY A 56 -18.33 1.76 4.96
N LYS A 57 -17.37 2.07 4.09
CA LYS A 57 -16.00 1.53 4.12
C LYS A 57 -15.02 2.58 4.63
N ILE A 58 -13.81 2.16 4.96
CA ILE A 58 -12.73 3.07 5.36
C ILE A 58 -11.74 3.17 4.20
N ARG A 59 -11.52 4.38 3.67
CA ARG A 59 -10.48 4.66 2.68
C ARG A 59 -9.18 4.98 3.39
N PHE A 60 -8.09 4.36 2.93
CA PHE A 60 -6.76 4.59 3.48
C PHE A 60 -6.30 6.04 3.31
N GLY A 61 -5.75 6.64 4.38
CA GLY A 61 -5.22 7.99 4.36
C GLY A 61 -3.85 8.06 3.67
N LEU A 62 -3.63 9.06 2.83
CA LEU A 62 -2.36 9.23 2.10
C LEU A 62 -1.19 9.53 3.03
N ALA A 63 -1.43 10.15 4.20
CA ALA A 63 -0.39 10.45 5.17
C ALA A 63 0.12 9.21 5.92
N ALA A 64 -0.63 8.11 5.90
CA ALA A 64 -0.23 6.84 6.51
C ALA A 64 0.69 6.00 5.59
N VAL A 65 0.91 6.44 4.34
CA VAL A 65 1.85 5.78 3.42
C VAL A 65 3.29 6.11 3.83
N LYS A 66 4.15 5.10 3.91
CA LYS A 66 5.55 5.26 4.29
C LYS A 66 6.26 6.19 3.30
N ASN A 67 7.12 7.06 3.82
CA ASN A 67 7.87 8.07 3.06
C ASN A 67 7.02 9.18 2.42
N VAL A 68 5.69 9.19 2.63
CA VAL A 68 4.80 10.26 2.17
C VAL A 68 4.60 11.24 3.32
N GLY A 69 5.17 12.45 3.18
CA GLY A 69 5.05 13.48 4.21
C GLY A 69 3.71 14.21 4.16
N LEU A 70 3.18 14.63 5.31
CA LEU A 70 1.90 15.35 5.41
C LEU A 70 1.82 16.56 4.46
N LYS A 71 2.89 17.36 4.37
CA LYS A 71 2.97 18.52 3.46
C LYS A 71 2.84 18.16 1.99
N ALA A 72 3.34 16.99 1.60
CA ALA A 72 3.21 16.50 0.23
C ALA A 72 1.75 16.12 -0.06
N VAL A 73 1.10 15.45 0.90
CA VAL A 73 -0.31 15.07 0.81
C VAL A 73 -1.23 16.28 0.76
N GLU A 74 -1.02 17.27 1.64
CA GLU A 74 -1.77 18.53 1.66
C GLU A 74 -1.69 19.20 0.29
N SER A 75 -0.49 19.28 -0.30
CA SER A 75 -0.35 19.86 -1.62
C SER A 75 -1.06 19.08 -2.72
N VAL A 76 -1.04 17.75 -2.68
CA VAL A 76 -1.76 16.90 -3.63
C VAL A 76 -3.26 17.15 -3.54
N ILE A 77 -3.80 17.24 -2.33
CA ILE A 77 -5.22 17.48 -2.08
C ILE A 77 -5.61 18.89 -2.52
N GLU A 78 -4.81 19.91 -2.19
CA GLU A 78 -5.05 21.29 -2.64
C GLU A 78 -5.05 21.41 -4.16
N GLU A 79 -4.09 20.78 -4.83
CA GLU A 79 -3.98 20.77 -6.29
C GLU A 79 -5.16 20.05 -6.95
N ARG A 80 -5.60 18.93 -6.36
CA ARG A 80 -6.80 18.20 -6.77
C ARG A 80 -8.07 19.04 -6.61
N LEU A 81 -8.19 19.78 -5.51
CA LEU A 81 -9.36 20.63 -5.25
C LEU A 81 -9.42 21.84 -6.19
N LYS A 82 -8.26 22.41 -6.57
CA LYS A 82 -8.18 23.57 -7.47
C LYS A 82 -8.40 23.20 -8.94
N ASN A 83 -7.75 22.13 -9.40
CA ASN A 83 -7.64 21.81 -10.82
C ASN A 83 -8.33 20.48 -11.20
N GLY A 84 -9.08 19.86 -10.28
CA GLY A 84 -9.85 18.64 -10.52
C GLY A 84 -9.04 17.34 -10.34
N PRO A 85 -9.65 16.17 -10.63
CA PRO A 85 -8.98 14.87 -10.48
C PRO A 85 -7.76 14.72 -11.39
N PHE A 86 -6.83 13.85 -11.01
CA PHE A 86 -5.69 13.46 -11.83
C PHE A 86 -6.09 12.37 -12.81
N HIS A 87 -5.58 12.44 -14.05
CA HIS A 87 -5.88 11.48 -15.10
C HIS A 87 -4.85 10.34 -15.20
N ASP A 88 -3.58 10.67 -15.04
CA ASP A 88 -2.47 9.74 -15.13
C ASP A 88 -1.28 10.22 -14.26
N LEU A 89 -0.22 9.41 -14.20
CA LEU A 89 1.00 9.72 -13.45
C LEU A 89 1.72 10.98 -13.99
N ALA A 90 1.69 11.22 -15.30
CA ALA A 90 2.36 12.39 -15.89
C ALA A 90 1.62 13.70 -15.56
N ASN A 91 0.29 13.69 -15.59
CA ASN A 91 -0.60 14.77 -15.18
C ASN A 91 -0.40 15.08 -13.70
N PHE A 92 -0.30 14.04 -12.86
CA PHE A 92 0.04 14.20 -11.45
C PHE A 92 1.40 14.88 -11.27
N CYS A 93 2.45 14.35 -11.91
CA CYS A 93 3.80 14.90 -11.79
C CYS A 93 3.92 16.35 -12.29
N LYS A 94 3.29 16.69 -13.42
CA LYS A 94 3.28 18.06 -13.99
C LYS A 94 2.53 19.07 -13.10
N ARG A 95 1.43 18.64 -12.49
CA ARG A 95 0.56 19.53 -11.69
C ARG A 95 1.08 19.78 -10.28
N VAL A 96 1.67 18.74 -9.69
CA VAL A 96 2.23 18.81 -8.33
C VAL A 96 3.70 19.29 -8.37
N GLU A 97 4.21 19.62 -9.56
CA GLU A 97 5.57 20.10 -9.80
C GLU A 97 5.79 21.45 -9.11
N GLY A 98 6.67 21.44 -8.10
CA GLY A 98 6.95 22.60 -7.23
C GLY A 98 6.58 22.39 -5.76
N ALA A 99 5.79 21.36 -5.44
CA ALA A 99 5.29 21.14 -4.10
C ALA A 99 5.83 19.87 -3.43
N LYS A 100 7.15 19.81 -3.19
CA LYS A 100 7.77 18.93 -2.17
C LYS A 100 7.58 17.41 -2.32
N VAL A 101 6.95 16.93 -3.41
CA VAL A 101 6.84 15.50 -3.73
C VAL A 101 8.17 15.05 -4.32
N ASN A 102 8.93 14.25 -3.57
CA ASN A 102 10.19 13.70 -4.04
C ASN A 102 9.96 12.31 -4.69
N ARG A 103 11.00 11.79 -5.35
CA ARG A 103 10.97 10.44 -5.95
C ARG A 103 10.46 9.37 -4.99
N ARG A 104 10.90 9.39 -3.72
CA ARG A 104 10.48 8.39 -2.71
C ARG A 104 8.99 8.45 -2.38
N VAL A 105 8.38 9.64 -2.45
CA VAL A 105 6.93 9.82 -2.29
C VAL A 105 6.20 9.16 -3.46
N LEU A 106 6.64 9.40 -4.69
CA LEU A 106 6.03 8.81 -5.89
C LEU A 106 6.15 7.29 -5.89
N GLU A 107 7.32 6.76 -5.54
CA GLU A 107 7.53 5.32 -5.35
C GLU A 107 6.53 4.77 -4.32
N GLY A 108 6.41 5.41 -3.15
CA GLY A 108 5.46 5.01 -2.12
C GLY A 108 4.01 4.97 -2.61
N LEU A 109 3.58 6.01 -3.34
CA LEU A 109 2.23 6.14 -3.89
C LEU A 109 1.92 5.09 -4.97
N ILE A 110 2.88 4.79 -5.84
CA ILE A 110 2.72 3.74 -6.87
C ILE A 110 2.65 2.36 -6.20
N LEU A 111 3.56 2.07 -5.26
CA LEU A 111 3.64 0.76 -4.62
C LEU A 111 2.41 0.45 -3.75
N CYS A 112 1.82 1.47 -3.11
CA CYS A 112 0.61 1.31 -2.30
C CYS A 112 -0.70 1.26 -3.09
N GLY A 113 -0.65 1.49 -4.42
CA GLY A 113 -1.82 1.42 -5.30
C GLY A 113 -2.60 2.72 -5.43
N ALA A 114 -2.04 3.86 -5.03
CA ALA A 114 -2.71 5.15 -5.13
C ALA A 114 -2.99 5.58 -6.59
N PHE A 115 -2.31 4.94 -7.57
CA PHE A 115 -2.49 5.16 -9.00
C PHE A 115 -3.25 4.02 -9.71
N ASP A 116 -3.82 3.07 -8.98
CA ASP A 116 -4.56 1.94 -9.58
C ASP A 116 -5.80 2.39 -10.38
N PHE A 117 -6.33 3.59 -10.11
CA PHE A 117 -7.43 4.20 -10.87
C PHE A 117 -7.11 4.38 -12.37
N THR A 118 -5.84 4.41 -12.74
CA THR A 118 -5.39 4.51 -14.14
C THR A 118 -5.60 3.21 -14.93
N GLY A 119 -5.90 2.09 -14.27
CA GLY A 119 -5.97 0.76 -14.88
C GLY A 119 -4.63 0.23 -15.39
N THR A 120 -3.53 0.94 -15.11
CA THR A 120 -2.18 0.59 -15.54
C THR A 120 -1.50 -0.27 -14.48
N TYR A 121 -0.69 -1.23 -14.92
CA TYR A 121 0.10 -2.06 -14.01
C TYR A 121 1.08 -1.24 -13.16
N ARG A 122 1.16 -1.56 -11.87
CA ARG A 122 2.08 -0.89 -10.93
C ARG A 122 3.52 -1.06 -11.38
N SER A 123 3.86 -2.21 -11.98
CA SER A 123 5.17 -2.45 -12.59
C SER A 123 5.53 -1.39 -13.65
N ARG A 124 4.62 -1.12 -14.58
CA ARG A 124 4.80 -0.16 -15.68
C ARG A 124 4.95 1.25 -15.16
N LEU A 125 4.09 1.66 -14.23
CA LEU A 125 4.17 2.98 -13.59
C LEU A 125 5.50 3.17 -12.86
N PHE A 126 5.96 2.14 -12.16
CA PHE A 126 7.21 2.19 -11.42
C PHE A 126 8.43 2.26 -12.36
N ALA A 127 8.42 1.49 -13.46
CA ALA A 127 9.49 1.51 -14.45
C ALA A 127 9.54 2.84 -15.24
N ALA A 128 8.38 3.43 -15.54
CA ALA A 128 8.28 4.71 -16.23
C ALA A 128 8.64 5.93 -15.35
N LEU A 129 8.77 5.76 -14.03
CA LEU A 129 8.91 6.87 -13.09
C LEU A 129 10.11 7.78 -13.43
N ASP A 130 11.22 7.20 -13.85
CA ASP A 130 12.44 7.94 -14.21
C ASP A 130 12.21 8.82 -15.44
N ASP A 131 11.53 8.27 -16.45
CA ASP A 131 11.24 8.96 -17.70
C ASP A 131 10.16 10.04 -17.49
N VAL A 132 9.13 9.75 -16.69
CA VAL A 132 8.12 10.75 -16.29
C VAL A 132 8.78 11.93 -15.58
N LEU A 133 9.65 11.66 -14.60
CA LEU A 133 10.34 12.71 -13.84
C LEU A 133 11.26 13.56 -14.72
N ARG A 134 11.99 12.92 -15.64
CA ARG A 134 12.82 13.63 -16.63
C ARG A 134 11.98 14.47 -17.55
N PHE A 135 10.87 13.94 -18.05
CA PHE A 135 9.98 14.65 -18.96
C PHE A 135 9.31 15.86 -18.30
N CYS A 136 8.89 15.75 -17.04
CA CYS A 136 8.34 16.88 -16.29
C CYS A 136 9.43 17.94 -16.04
N GLY A 137 10.61 17.53 -15.57
CA GLY A 137 11.72 18.45 -15.29
C GLY A 137 12.37 19.08 -16.54
N ALA A 138 12.33 18.42 -17.69
CA ALA A 138 12.91 18.91 -18.95
C ALA A 138 12.07 20.01 -19.63
N ASN A 139 10.80 20.18 -19.26
CA ASN A 139 9.96 21.25 -19.81
C ASN A 139 10.39 22.67 -19.39
N HIS A 140 11.43 22.80 -18.55
CA HIS A 140 11.98 24.08 -18.12
C HIS A 140 13.18 24.57 -18.96
N ASP A 141 13.75 23.73 -19.83
CA ASP A 141 14.91 24.11 -20.65
C ASP A 141 14.52 24.13 -22.15
N PRO A 142 14.12 25.30 -22.70
CA PRO A 142 13.59 25.40 -24.06
C PRO A 142 14.58 24.95 -25.14
N ASN A 143 15.87 24.81 -24.82
CA ASN A 143 16.92 24.36 -25.72
C ASN A 143 17.11 22.83 -25.80
N GLN A 144 16.52 22.04 -24.87
CA GLN A 144 16.63 20.57 -24.91
C GLN A 144 15.46 19.86 -25.62
N LEU A 145 14.42 20.61 -26.02
CA LEU A 145 13.28 20.10 -26.79
C LEU A 145 13.69 19.44 -28.13
N ASN A 146 14.80 19.87 -28.73
CA ASN A 146 15.25 19.38 -30.04
C ASN A 146 15.84 17.97 -30.04
N MET A 147 16.22 17.41 -28.89
CA MET A 147 16.80 16.06 -28.83
C MET A 147 15.73 14.97 -28.64
N PHE A 148 14.51 15.34 -28.25
CA PHE A 148 13.41 14.40 -28.04
C PHE A 148 12.53 14.20 -29.28
N GLY A 149 12.61 15.07 -30.30
CA GLY A 149 11.87 14.93 -31.58
C GLY A 149 12.11 13.65 -32.38
N SER A 150 13.04 12.78 -31.94
CA SER A 150 13.34 11.49 -32.57
C SER A 150 12.60 10.29 -31.95
N LEU A 151 11.85 10.47 -30.86
CA LEU A 151 10.90 9.46 -30.38
C LEU A 151 9.57 9.77 -31.07
N SER A 152 9.11 8.86 -31.92
CA SER A 152 7.97 9.03 -32.82
C SER A 152 6.75 9.67 -32.14
N PHE A 153 6.60 10.98 -32.32
CA PHE A 153 5.44 11.75 -31.88
C PHE A 153 4.33 11.61 -32.93
N ASN A 154 3.36 10.75 -32.70
CA ASN A 154 2.07 10.89 -33.37
C ASN A 154 1.30 12.02 -32.67
N ALA A 155 1.40 13.22 -33.24
CA ALA A 155 0.66 14.39 -32.80
C ALA A 155 -0.83 14.23 -33.13
N GLY A 156 -1.60 13.75 -32.15
CA GLY A 156 -3.04 13.98 -32.03
C GLY A 156 -3.30 14.88 -30.81
N GLU A 157 -4.28 15.76 -30.90
CA GLU A 157 -4.57 16.93 -30.02
C GLU A 157 -4.85 16.68 -28.51
N ASN A 158 -4.40 15.58 -27.91
CA ASN A 158 -4.41 15.39 -26.46
C ASN A 158 -2.98 15.13 -25.96
N GLY A 159 -2.54 15.95 -25.00
CA GLY A 159 -1.16 16.08 -24.51
C GLY A 159 -0.31 14.80 -24.59
N GLY A 160 0.88 14.94 -25.19
CA GLY A 160 1.80 13.84 -25.54
C GLY A 160 1.83 12.72 -24.51
N LEU A 161 1.31 11.55 -24.93
CA LEU A 161 1.35 10.33 -24.16
C LEU A 161 2.82 9.94 -23.98
N LEU A 162 3.30 9.93 -22.74
CA LEU A 162 4.49 9.18 -22.41
C LEU A 162 4.14 7.70 -22.62
N GLU A 163 4.78 7.04 -23.59
CA GLU A 163 4.60 5.60 -23.77
C GLU A 163 5.17 4.88 -22.55
N LEU A 164 4.28 4.23 -21.80
CA LEU A 164 4.68 3.40 -20.67
C LEU A 164 5.37 2.13 -21.19
N PRO A 165 6.42 1.65 -20.51
CA PRO A 165 7.11 0.44 -20.92
C PRO A 165 6.15 -0.74 -20.94
N ASP A 166 6.20 -1.54 -21.99
CA ASP A 166 5.38 -2.73 -22.13
C ASP A 166 6.01 -3.89 -21.35
N ILE A 167 5.78 -3.88 -20.03
CA ILE A 167 6.21 -4.93 -19.11
C ILE A 167 5.02 -5.58 -18.43
N ASP A 168 5.17 -6.86 -18.11
CA ASP A 168 4.17 -7.60 -17.36
C ASP A 168 3.99 -7.04 -15.95
N GLU A 169 2.81 -7.25 -15.37
CA GLU A 169 2.57 -6.94 -13.95
C GLU A 169 3.48 -7.81 -13.07
N TRP A 170 3.84 -7.29 -11.89
CA TRP A 170 4.54 -8.09 -10.90
C TRP A 170 3.73 -9.33 -10.52
N ASP A 171 4.43 -10.41 -10.19
CA ASP A 171 3.77 -11.54 -9.58
C ASP A 171 3.09 -11.11 -8.27
N GLU A 172 2.04 -11.85 -7.88
CA GLU A 172 1.24 -11.50 -6.71
C GLU A 172 2.10 -11.36 -5.44
N LYS A 173 3.12 -12.22 -5.30
CA LYS A 173 4.03 -12.24 -4.15
C LYS A 173 4.87 -10.97 -4.07
N ASP A 174 5.47 -10.54 -5.18
CA ASP A 174 6.29 -9.34 -5.25
C ASP A 174 5.43 -8.09 -5.15
N ARG A 175 4.22 -8.08 -5.75
CA ARG A 175 3.26 -7.00 -5.60
C ARG A 175 2.86 -6.81 -4.14
N LEU A 176 2.48 -7.87 -3.44
CA LEU A 176 2.13 -7.83 -2.01
C LEU A 176 3.34 -7.44 -1.15
N ARG A 177 4.55 -7.95 -1.47
CA ARG A 177 5.78 -7.56 -0.76
C ARG A 177 6.03 -6.05 -0.86
N LYS A 178 5.89 -5.49 -2.06
CA LYS A 178 6.04 -4.06 -2.35
C LYS A 178 4.95 -3.22 -1.69
N GLU A 179 3.72 -3.71 -1.67
CA GLU A 179 2.62 -3.07 -0.93
C GLU A 179 2.93 -3.01 0.57
N LYS A 180 3.37 -4.12 1.18
CA LYS A 180 3.81 -4.16 2.58
C LYS A 180 4.98 -3.22 2.84
N GLU A 181 5.89 -3.04 1.89
CA GLU A 181 7.00 -2.09 2.04
C GLU A 181 6.51 -0.64 2.11
N ALA A 182 5.51 -0.28 1.29
CA ALA A 182 4.94 1.05 1.21
C ALA A 182 3.95 1.36 2.35
N LEU A 183 3.15 0.39 2.78
CA LEU A 183 2.07 0.57 3.76
C LEU A 183 2.44 0.03 5.15
N GLY A 184 3.41 -0.87 5.24
CA GLY A 184 3.77 -1.61 6.47
C GLY A 184 2.97 -2.89 6.68
N PHE A 185 1.92 -3.13 5.91
CA PHE A 185 1.02 -4.28 6.03
C PHE A 185 0.31 -4.58 4.70
N TYR A 186 -0.45 -5.66 4.65
CA TYR A 186 -1.17 -6.10 3.45
C TYR A 186 -2.62 -5.59 3.44
N ILE A 187 -3.00 -4.82 2.41
CA ILE A 187 -4.37 -4.33 2.19
C ILE A 187 -5.08 -5.19 1.17
N THR A 188 -4.47 -5.40 0.00
CA THR A 188 -5.15 -5.97 -1.17
C THR A 188 -5.27 -7.49 -1.14
N GLY A 189 -4.55 -8.16 -0.24
CA GLY A 189 -4.63 -9.60 -0.02
C GLY A 189 -3.51 -10.09 0.89
N HIS A 190 -3.66 -11.25 1.53
CA HIS A 190 -2.64 -11.83 2.40
C HIS A 190 -1.86 -12.93 1.66
N PRO A 191 -0.53 -13.06 1.85
CA PRO A 191 0.25 -14.13 1.20
C PRO A 191 -0.23 -15.55 1.52
N LEU A 192 -0.97 -15.73 2.62
CA LEU A 192 -1.57 -17.01 3.00
C LEU A 192 -2.92 -17.29 2.31
N ASP A 193 -3.55 -16.29 1.68
CA ASP A 193 -4.87 -16.48 1.04
C ASP A 193 -4.79 -17.51 -0.09
N ARG A 194 -3.66 -17.54 -0.80
CA ARG A 194 -3.36 -18.56 -1.83
C ARG A 194 -3.35 -19.99 -1.28
N PHE A 195 -3.04 -20.15 0.00
CA PHE A 195 -2.97 -21.45 0.68
C PHE A 195 -4.18 -21.68 1.58
N GLY A 196 -5.26 -20.89 1.46
CA GLY A 196 -6.39 -20.95 2.38
C GLY A 196 -7.04 -22.35 2.46
N LYS A 197 -7.07 -23.10 1.36
CA LYS A 197 -7.62 -24.47 1.33
C LYS A 197 -6.72 -25.45 2.08
N GLU A 198 -5.43 -25.41 1.81
CA GLU A 198 -4.42 -26.25 2.47
C GLU A 198 -4.34 -25.91 3.96
N ILE A 199 -4.34 -24.63 4.32
CA ILE A 199 -4.35 -24.16 5.70
C ILE A 199 -5.57 -24.70 6.44
N LYS A 200 -6.77 -24.59 5.86
CA LYS A 200 -8.00 -25.16 6.46
C LYS A 200 -7.92 -26.69 6.65
N GLN A 201 -7.19 -27.41 5.79
CA GLN A 201 -7.05 -28.86 5.90
C GLN A 201 -5.98 -29.31 6.90
N PHE A 202 -4.90 -28.54 7.06
CA PHE A 202 -3.74 -28.95 7.86
C PHE A 202 -3.63 -28.27 9.23
N THR A 203 -4.38 -27.19 9.48
CA THR A 203 -4.39 -26.49 10.77
C THR A 203 -5.54 -26.94 11.66
N THR A 204 -5.26 -26.99 12.97
CA THR A 204 -6.26 -27.31 13.99
C THR A 204 -6.86 -26.06 14.63
N CYS A 205 -6.12 -24.94 14.61
CA CYS A 205 -6.56 -23.67 15.18
C CYS A 205 -5.80 -22.50 14.52
N SER A 206 -6.37 -21.30 14.60
CA SER A 206 -5.66 -20.07 14.24
C SER A 206 -4.68 -19.66 15.35
N VAL A 207 -3.79 -18.70 15.06
CA VAL A 207 -2.87 -18.13 16.07
C VAL A 207 -3.63 -17.41 17.17
N ASP A 208 -4.76 -16.78 16.87
CA ASP A 208 -5.61 -16.10 17.85
C ASP A 208 -6.29 -17.09 18.80
N ASP A 209 -6.69 -18.26 18.29
CA ASP A 209 -7.41 -19.29 19.04
C ASP A 209 -6.51 -20.10 19.98
N LEU A 210 -5.19 -19.93 19.91
CA LEU A 210 -4.23 -20.66 20.76
C LEU A 210 -4.51 -20.47 22.25
N SER A 211 -4.97 -19.28 22.64
CA SER A 211 -5.29 -18.95 24.03
C SER A 211 -6.48 -19.75 24.59
N GLY A 212 -7.39 -20.22 23.72
CA GLY A 212 -8.55 -21.03 24.10
C GLY A 212 -8.29 -22.53 24.10
N GLN A 213 -7.09 -22.98 23.71
CA GLN A 213 -6.75 -24.41 23.65
C GLN A 213 -6.39 -24.96 25.03
N LYS A 214 -6.62 -26.27 25.23
CA LYS A 214 -6.27 -26.95 26.48
C LYS A 214 -4.75 -26.90 26.71
N ASP A 215 -4.35 -26.70 27.97
CA ASP A 215 -2.93 -26.75 28.36
C ASP A 215 -2.27 -28.06 27.89
N LYS A 216 -1.05 -27.94 27.35
CA LYS A 216 -0.25 -29.04 26.76
C LYS A 216 -0.88 -29.78 25.57
N SER A 217 -1.95 -29.26 24.97
CA SER A 217 -2.48 -29.84 23.73
C SER A 217 -1.53 -29.61 22.55
N THR A 218 -1.49 -30.58 21.63
CA THR A 218 -0.72 -30.44 20.39
C THR A 218 -1.58 -29.72 19.36
N VAL A 219 -1.08 -28.59 18.86
CA VAL A 219 -1.77 -27.74 17.88
C VAL A 219 -0.94 -27.60 16.62
N LYS A 220 -1.62 -27.50 15.47
CA LYS A 220 -1.02 -27.18 14.18
C LYS A 220 -1.52 -25.82 13.73
N ILE A 221 -0.59 -24.89 13.56
CA ILE A 221 -0.86 -23.52 13.09
C ILE A 221 -0.15 -23.28 11.76
N ALA A 222 -0.71 -22.40 10.95
CA ALA A 222 -0.06 -21.87 9.76
C ALA A 222 0.10 -20.36 9.90
N GLY A 223 1.22 -19.83 9.42
CA GLY A 223 1.56 -18.42 9.53
C GLY A 223 2.78 -18.07 8.72
N ILE A 224 3.04 -16.77 8.59
CA ILE A 224 4.25 -16.24 7.96
C ILE A 224 5.32 -16.11 9.03
N VAL A 225 6.51 -16.64 8.76
CA VAL A 225 7.69 -16.44 9.63
C VAL A 225 8.20 -15.02 9.41
N GLU A 226 8.07 -14.15 10.41
CA GLU A 226 8.58 -12.77 10.38
C GLU A 226 10.04 -12.71 10.82
N GLU A 227 10.43 -13.52 11.80
CA GLU A 227 11.79 -13.55 12.31
C GLU A 227 12.21 -14.98 12.68
N LEU A 228 13.44 -15.37 12.34
CA LEU A 228 14.06 -16.62 12.74
C LEU A 228 15.43 -16.32 13.36
N LYS A 229 15.56 -16.60 14.66
CA LYS A 229 16.81 -16.50 15.41
C LYS A 229 17.33 -17.88 15.75
N MET A 230 18.43 -18.27 15.11
CA MET A 230 19.14 -19.50 15.47
C MET A 230 19.98 -19.25 16.73
N LYS A 231 19.78 -20.09 17.75
CA LYS A 231 20.57 -20.12 18.98
C LYS A 231 21.16 -21.51 19.17
N ARG A 232 22.27 -21.58 19.91
CA ARG A 232 22.77 -22.85 20.46
C ARG A 232 22.36 -22.96 21.91
N THR A 233 21.89 -24.13 22.31
CA THR A 233 21.62 -24.41 23.72
C THR A 233 22.95 -24.51 24.48
N LYS A 234 22.90 -24.46 25.82
CA LYS A 234 24.10 -24.69 26.66
C LYS A 234 24.73 -26.06 26.44
N ARG A 235 24.00 -27.02 25.84
CA ARG A 235 24.48 -28.37 25.48
C ARG A 235 25.04 -28.47 24.06
N GLY A 236 25.01 -27.38 23.29
CA GLY A 236 25.51 -27.33 21.91
C GLY A 236 24.47 -27.62 20.83
N ASP A 237 23.26 -28.03 21.20
CA ASP A 237 22.18 -28.34 20.25
C ASP A 237 21.67 -27.08 19.54
N ARG A 238 21.20 -27.24 18.30
CA ARG A 238 20.58 -26.16 17.53
C ARG A 238 19.16 -25.91 18.03
N MET A 239 18.87 -24.66 18.39
CA MET A 239 17.54 -24.17 18.73
C MET A 239 17.19 -23.01 17.81
N ALA A 240 15.93 -22.86 17.43
CA ALA A 240 15.43 -21.68 16.72
C ALA A 240 14.35 -21.02 17.56
N ILE A 241 14.38 -19.69 17.63
CA ILE A 241 13.27 -18.87 18.11
C ILE A 241 12.64 -18.24 16.88
N LEU A 242 11.35 -18.49 16.68
CA LEU A 242 10.57 -18.05 15.53
C LEU A 242 9.51 -17.06 15.99
N ASN A 243 9.38 -15.94 15.29
CA ASN A 243 8.19 -15.09 15.35
C ASN A 243 7.30 -15.41 14.15
N ILE A 244 6.08 -15.86 14.42
CA ILE A 244 5.12 -16.29 13.41
C ILE A 244 3.90 -15.36 13.49
N LYS A 245 3.53 -14.78 12.35
CA LYS A 245 2.29 -14.00 12.22
C LYS A 245 1.24 -14.85 11.51
N GLY A 246 0.13 -15.11 12.20
CA GLY A 246 -1.07 -15.72 11.62
C GLY A 246 -2.10 -14.64 11.32
N GLU A 247 -2.78 -14.74 10.18
CA GLU A 247 -3.88 -13.82 9.82
C GLU A 247 -5.16 -14.57 9.42
N PHE A 248 -5.15 -15.91 9.50
CA PHE A 248 -6.27 -16.70 8.98
C PHE A 248 -7.34 -16.93 10.06
N ARG A 249 -8.49 -16.29 9.90
CA ARG A 249 -9.75 -16.72 10.53
C ARG A 249 -10.52 -17.59 9.53
N PRO A 250 -10.97 -18.79 9.92
CA PRO A 250 -11.70 -19.71 9.05
C PRO A 250 -13.04 -19.15 8.57
#